data_AF-A0A7W8RQD0-F1
#
_entry.id   AF-A0A7W8RQD0-F1
#
_cell.length_a   1.000
_cell.length_b   1.000
_cell.length_c   1.000
_cell.angle_alpha   90.00
_cell.angle_beta   90.00
_cell.angle_gamma   90.00
#
_symmetry.space_group_name_H-M   'P 1'
#
loop_
_entity.id
_entity.type
_entity.pdbx_description
1 polymer ?
#
loop_
_entity_poly.entity_id
_entity_poly.type
_entity_poly.pdbx_seq_one_letter_code
_entity_poly.pdbx_strand_id
1 'polypeptide(L)'
;MTATLKDDALARRHIDWPRALRAIKALRANVDDIQHAYEVMIALDGGQMEAMYQRFLGEPGAGALLAEQPSLLGTLADSDTLLRLPPGSFGRAYMAMMEHSGYSADGLLQASRLAAGLEEILPGPDRQWFIERSGCIHDLLHVLTGYGQDWAGETSLLAFDCGLEPMRARVVGLLGTALTAPWWPNFWVHRFLRRAWLRGKRARIPLSYRWEEALQRPLESVRLELAIEPVALAHPQGILAGGQTLPWRYAASSNA
;
A
#
# COMPACT_ATOMS: atom_id res chain seq x y z
N MET A 1 7.93 31.06 26.83
CA MET A 1 8.70 30.85 25.58
C MET A 1 8.44 29.43 25.06
N THR A 2 7.18 29.11 24.76
CA THR A 2 6.71 27.72 24.49
C THR A 2 5.85 27.62 23.23
N ALA A 3 5.80 28.69 22.43
CA ALA A 3 5.05 28.71 21.18
C ALA A 3 5.94 28.44 19.95
N THR A 4 7.25 28.73 20.01
CA THR A 4 8.13 28.71 18.83
C THR A 4 8.63 27.32 18.41
N LEU A 5 8.66 26.33 19.30
CA LEU A 5 9.16 24.98 18.95
C LEU A 5 8.11 24.09 18.25
N LYS A 6 6.83 24.46 18.30
CA LYS A 6 5.75 23.72 17.63
C LYS A 6 5.51 24.19 16.20
N ASP A 7 5.85 25.45 15.92
CA ASP A 7 5.67 26.07 14.60
C ASP A 7 6.79 25.70 13.60
N ASP A 8 7.99 25.34 14.08
CA ASP A 8 9.11 24.92 13.22
C ASP A 8 8.98 23.48 12.68
N ALA A 9 8.27 22.59 13.38
CA ALA A 9 8.08 21.20 12.94
C ALA A 9 7.09 21.06 11.74
N LEU A 10 6.32 22.11 11.47
CA LEU A 10 5.40 22.21 10.34
C LEU A 10 5.96 23.07 9.20
N ALA A 11 7.28 23.35 9.17
CA ALA A 11 7.95 23.97 8.05
C ALA A 11 7.48 23.26 6.77
N ARG A 12 6.62 23.95 6.00
CA ARG A 12 5.86 23.36 4.90
C ARG A 12 6.86 22.70 3.95
N ARG A 13 6.99 21.38 4.01
CA ARG A 13 7.82 20.65 3.05
C ARG A 13 7.21 20.91 1.69
N HIS A 14 7.96 21.62 0.84
CA HIS A 14 7.50 21.99 -0.48
C HIS A 14 7.59 20.79 -1.42
N ILE A 15 6.65 20.71 -2.36
CA ILE A 15 6.69 19.69 -3.42
C ILE A 15 7.88 20.00 -4.35
N ASP A 16 8.76 19.03 -4.54
CA ASP A 16 9.88 19.12 -5.48
C ASP A 16 9.46 18.55 -6.84
N TRP A 17 8.80 19.40 -7.64
CA TRP A 17 8.36 19.02 -8.99
C TRP A 17 9.51 18.57 -9.91
N PRO A 18 10.67 19.24 -9.96
CA PRO A 18 11.81 18.76 -10.74
C PRO A 18 12.28 17.35 -10.36
N ARG A 19 12.40 17.06 -9.06
CA ARG A 19 12.77 15.73 -8.55
C ARG A 19 11.71 14.69 -8.89
N ALA A 20 10.44 15.02 -8.70
CA ALA A 20 9.32 14.15 -9.06
C ALA A 20 9.32 13.81 -10.56
N LEU A 21 9.49 14.79 -11.45
CA LEU A 21 9.52 14.55 -12.89
C LEU A 21 10.72 13.68 -13.31
N ARG A 22 11.90 13.87 -12.70
CA ARG A 22 13.07 13.00 -12.94
C ARG A 22 12.80 11.58 -12.49
N ALA A 23 12.25 11.41 -11.30
CA ALA A 23 11.93 10.11 -10.72
C ALA A 23 10.84 9.36 -11.52
N ILE A 24 9.77 10.05 -11.93
CA ILE A 24 8.72 9.49 -12.80
C ILE A 24 9.31 9.02 -14.13
N LYS A 25 10.20 9.82 -14.73
CA LYS A 25 10.87 9.45 -15.99
C LYS A 25 11.73 8.19 -15.81
N ALA A 26 12.47 8.10 -14.70
CA ALA A 26 13.31 6.96 -14.38
C ALA A 26 12.48 5.70 -14.09
N LEU A 27 11.43 5.81 -13.26
CA LEU A 27 10.49 4.72 -12.98
C LEU A 27 9.81 4.19 -14.25
N ARG A 28 9.47 5.07 -15.19
CA ARG A 28 8.89 4.63 -16.47
C ARG A 28 9.91 3.85 -17.33
N ALA A 29 11.19 4.17 -17.22
CA ALA A 29 12.25 3.49 -17.97
C ALA A 29 12.62 2.14 -17.33
N ASN A 30 12.50 2.02 -16.01
CA ASN A 30 12.72 0.79 -15.27
C ASN A 30 11.67 0.65 -14.15
N VAL A 31 10.59 -0.07 -14.47
CA VAL A 31 9.43 -0.18 -13.58
C VAL A 31 9.63 -1.09 -12.38
N ASP A 32 10.58 -2.01 -12.48
CA ASP A 32 10.91 -2.94 -11.40
C ASP A 32 11.78 -2.28 -10.33
N ASP A 33 12.29 -1.07 -10.60
CA ASP A 33 13.10 -0.30 -9.65
C ASP A 33 12.23 0.54 -8.71
N ILE A 34 11.83 -0.09 -7.61
CA ILE A 34 11.04 0.53 -6.55
C ILE A 34 11.73 1.75 -5.91
N GLN A 35 13.05 1.95 -6.07
CA GLN A 35 13.73 3.15 -5.56
C GLN A 35 13.17 4.42 -6.19
N HIS A 36 12.84 4.38 -7.48
CA HIS A 36 12.27 5.52 -8.17
C HIS A 36 10.83 5.82 -7.70
N ALA A 37 10.08 4.80 -7.27
CA ALA A 37 8.76 5.01 -6.67
C ALA A 37 8.86 5.73 -5.31
N TYR A 38 9.83 5.36 -4.46
CA TYR A 38 10.12 6.05 -3.20
C TYR A 38 10.56 7.50 -3.44
N GLU A 39 11.39 7.73 -4.46
CA GLU A 39 11.83 9.08 -4.83
C GLU A 39 10.66 9.98 -5.27
N VAL A 40 9.68 9.42 -6.02
CA VAL A 40 8.42 10.12 -6.33
C VAL A 40 7.64 10.42 -5.06
N MET A 41 7.58 9.48 -4.12
CA MET A 41 6.91 9.68 -2.84
C MET A 41 7.53 10.80 -2.02
N ILE A 42 8.86 10.83 -1.90
CA ILE A 42 9.60 11.90 -1.22
C ILE A 42 9.31 13.26 -1.88
N ALA A 43 9.48 13.33 -3.20
CA ALA A 43 9.35 14.58 -3.95
C ALA A 43 7.92 15.16 -3.91
N LEU A 44 6.90 14.30 -3.86
CA LEU A 44 5.49 14.68 -3.87
C LEU A 44 4.83 14.69 -2.48
N ASP A 45 5.54 14.32 -1.41
CA ASP A 45 4.98 14.18 -0.06
C ASP A 45 4.26 15.48 0.36
N GLY A 46 4.99 16.59 0.33
CA GLY A 46 4.45 17.91 0.66
C GLY A 46 3.78 17.97 2.04
N GLY A 47 4.27 17.19 3.01
CA GLY A 47 3.75 17.09 4.38
C GLY A 47 2.58 16.12 4.58
N GLN A 48 2.18 15.34 3.57
CA GLN A 48 1.07 14.39 3.71
C GLN A 48 1.41 13.25 4.67
N MET A 49 2.65 12.76 4.67
CA MET A 49 3.09 11.70 5.58
C MET A 49 3.15 12.15 7.03
N GLU A 50 3.61 13.37 7.29
CA GLU A 50 3.53 13.95 8.62
C GLU A 50 2.08 14.10 9.07
N ALA A 51 1.19 14.60 8.20
CA ALA A 51 -0.22 14.72 8.52
C ALA A 51 -0.89 13.35 8.82
N MET A 52 -0.50 12.30 8.09
CA MET A 52 -0.95 10.92 8.34
C MET A 52 -0.45 10.41 9.69
N TYR A 53 0.83 10.67 10.03
CA TYR A 53 1.40 10.31 11.32
C TYR A 53 0.69 11.03 12.49
N GLN A 54 0.41 12.33 12.36
CA GLN A 54 -0.33 13.08 13.39
C GLN A 54 -1.76 12.56 13.56
N ARG A 55 -2.42 12.11 12.49
CA ARG A 55 -3.72 11.44 12.58
C ARG A 55 -3.62 10.11 13.31
N PHE A 56 -2.62 9.30 12.99
CA PHE A 56 -2.33 8.05 13.70
C PHE A 56 -2.22 8.28 15.21
N LEU A 57 -1.46 9.29 15.66
CA LEU A 57 -1.31 9.60 17.09
C LEU A 57 -2.64 9.92 17.80
N GLY A 58 -3.65 10.37 17.06
CA GLY A 58 -4.99 10.65 17.58
C GLY A 58 -5.92 9.44 17.63
N GLU A 59 -5.53 8.28 17.09
CA GLU A 59 -6.39 7.10 17.05
C GLU A 59 -6.38 6.30 18.36
N PRO A 60 -7.50 5.65 18.73
CA PRO A 60 -7.52 4.69 19.82
C PRO A 60 -6.46 3.60 19.62
N GLY A 61 -5.73 3.28 20.70
CA GLY A 61 -4.67 2.26 20.67
C GLY A 61 -3.34 2.72 20.07
N ALA A 62 -3.26 3.88 19.42
CA ALA A 62 -2.04 4.36 18.79
C ALA A 62 -0.89 4.55 19.80
N GLY A 63 -1.18 5.08 20.99
CA GLY A 63 -0.16 5.26 22.03
C GLY A 63 0.44 3.94 22.53
N ALA A 64 -0.38 2.90 22.68
CA ALA A 64 0.11 1.57 23.06
C ALA A 64 0.92 0.94 21.92
N LEU A 65 0.41 0.99 20.69
CA LEU A 65 1.10 0.47 19.52
C LEU A 65 2.44 1.17 19.29
N LEU A 66 2.50 2.49 19.47
CA LEU A 66 3.72 3.29 19.33
C LEU A 66 4.71 3.03 20.47
N ALA A 67 4.25 2.70 21.67
CA ALA A 67 5.14 2.32 22.77
C ALA A 67 5.73 0.92 22.57
N GLU A 68 4.96 0.00 21.99
CA GLU A 68 5.39 -1.38 21.72
C GLU A 68 6.30 -1.50 20.49
N GLN A 69 6.09 -0.66 19.48
CA GLN A 69 6.78 -0.69 18.18
C GLN A 69 6.98 -2.10 17.62
N PRO A 70 5.91 -2.92 17.47
CA PRO A 70 6.07 -4.25 16.91
C PRO A 70 6.64 -4.18 15.50
N SER A 71 7.51 -5.14 15.16
CA SER A 71 8.09 -5.26 13.84
C SER A 71 7.15 -6.04 12.92
N LEU A 72 6.33 -5.32 12.15
CA LEU A 72 5.50 -5.93 11.11
C LEU A 72 6.38 -6.60 10.05
N LEU A 73 7.47 -5.94 9.65
CA LEU A 73 8.46 -6.51 8.74
C LEU A 73 8.99 -7.85 9.24
N GLY A 74 9.43 -7.92 10.50
CA GLY A 74 9.92 -9.15 11.10
C GLY A 74 8.87 -10.25 11.12
N THR A 75 7.62 -9.88 11.40
CA THR A 75 6.48 -10.82 11.37
C THR A 75 6.21 -11.36 9.97
N LEU A 76 6.30 -10.52 8.94
CA LEU A 76 6.10 -10.91 7.53
C LEU A 76 7.29 -11.70 6.97
N ALA A 77 8.50 -11.44 7.47
CA ALA A 77 9.71 -12.16 7.10
C ALA A 77 9.79 -13.58 7.71
N ASP A 78 9.10 -13.84 8.83
CA ASP A 78 9.06 -15.15 9.48
C ASP A 78 8.10 -16.12 8.75
N SER A 79 8.56 -16.59 7.59
CA SER A 79 7.86 -17.53 6.73
C SER A 79 7.48 -18.82 7.46
N ASP A 80 8.36 -19.31 8.33
CA ASP A 80 8.16 -20.53 9.09
C ASP A 80 6.95 -20.43 10.02
N THR A 81 6.82 -19.31 10.74
CA THR A 81 5.66 -19.07 11.61
C THR A 81 4.39 -18.87 10.79
N LEU A 82 4.45 -18.11 9.70
CA LEU A 82 3.28 -17.87 8.85
C LEU A 82 2.77 -19.15 8.20
N LEU A 83 3.66 -20.03 7.74
CA LEU A 83 3.29 -21.34 7.14
C LEU A 83 2.66 -22.31 8.16
N ARG A 84 2.93 -22.14 9.46
CA ARG A 84 2.28 -22.93 10.53
C ARG A 84 0.89 -22.45 10.89
N LEU A 85 0.48 -21.27 10.43
CA LEU A 85 -0.86 -20.75 10.72
C LEU A 85 -1.94 -21.63 10.07
N PRO A 86 -3.18 -21.63 10.63
CA PRO A 86 -4.29 -22.40 10.08
C PRO A 86 -4.58 -22.04 8.62
N PRO A 87 -4.91 -23.01 7.75
CA PRO A 87 -5.42 -22.72 6.40
C PRO A 87 -6.60 -21.74 6.44
N GLY A 88 -6.61 -20.78 5.52
CA GLY A 88 -7.61 -19.69 5.49
C GLY A 88 -7.33 -18.54 6.45
N SER A 89 -6.24 -18.57 7.22
CA SER A 89 -5.75 -17.39 7.94
C SER A 89 -5.21 -16.34 6.98
N PHE A 90 -5.20 -15.09 7.42
CA PHE A 90 -4.66 -13.98 6.66
C PHE A 90 -3.16 -14.18 6.35
N GLY A 91 -2.37 -14.61 7.33
CA GLY A 91 -0.95 -14.91 7.13
C GLY A 91 -0.69 -16.05 6.14
N ARG A 92 -1.55 -17.07 6.10
CA ARG A 92 -1.45 -18.14 5.07
C ARG A 92 -1.76 -17.63 3.67
N ALA A 93 -2.74 -16.74 3.54
CA ALA A 93 -3.05 -16.12 2.25
C ALA A 93 -1.92 -15.19 1.78
N TYR A 94 -1.29 -14.45 2.70
CA TYR A 94 -0.09 -13.67 2.40
C TYR A 94 1.06 -14.54 1.90
N MET A 95 1.38 -15.65 2.57
CA MET A 95 2.43 -16.57 2.11
C MET A 95 2.15 -17.14 0.72
N ALA A 96 0.90 -17.56 0.47
CA ALA A 96 0.51 -18.07 -0.84
C ALA A 96 0.67 -17.02 -1.96
N MET A 97 0.42 -15.74 -1.66
CA MET A 97 0.65 -14.65 -2.61
C MET A 97 2.16 -14.46 -2.86
N MET A 98 2.98 -14.38 -1.81
CA MET A 98 4.42 -14.18 -1.93
C MET A 98 5.11 -15.30 -2.71
N GLU A 99 4.72 -16.56 -2.47
CA GLU A 99 5.20 -17.73 -3.24
C GLU A 99 4.87 -17.63 -4.74
N HIS A 100 3.69 -17.11 -5.08
CA HIS A 100 3.26 -16.98 -6.48
C HIS A 100 3.96 -15.84 -7.22
N SER A 101 4.20 -14.73 -6.53
CA SER A 101 4.79 -13.52 -7.11
C SER A 101 6.31 -13.60 -7.29
N GLY A 102 6.97 -14.61 -6.69
CA GLY A 102 8.43 -14.72 -6.67
C GLY A 102 9.10 -13.60 -5.85
N TYR A 103 8.32 -12.83 -5.10
CA TYR A 103 8.79 -11.75 -4.25
C TYR A 103 9.39 -12.38 -2.99
N SER A 104 10.72 -12.32 -2.85
CA SER A 104 11.44 -12.95 -1.75
C SER A 104 11.51 -12.05 -0.52
N ALA A 105 12.02 -12.60 0.60
CA ALA A 105 12.42 -11.82 1.77
C ALA A 105 13.38 -10.65 1.43
N ASP A 106 14.10 -10.73 0.30
CA ASP A 106 14.96 -9.63 -0.17
C ASP A 106 14.15 -8.40 -0.60
N GLY A 107 12.94 -8.59 -1.15
CA GLY A 107 12.04 -7.50 -1.52
C GLY A 107 11.57 -6.71 -0.29
N LEU A 108 11.21 -7.41 0.78
CA LEU A 108 10.85 -6.81 2.07
C LEU A 108 12.03 -6.04 2.70
N LEU A 109 13.23 -6.63 2.65
CA LEU A 109 14.44 -5.96 3.13
C LEU A 109 14.81 -4.73 2.29
N GLN A 110 14.62 -4.81 0.97
CA GLN A 110 14.84 -3.67 0.07
C GLN A 110 13.83 -2.56 0.36
N ALA A 111 12.55 -2.88 0.53
CA ALA A 111 11.51 -1.91 0.92
C ALA A 111 11.83 -1.24 2.26
N SER A 112 12.31 -2.01 3.24
CA SER A 112 12.77 -1.48 4.54
C SER A 112 13.94 -0.50 4.41
N ARG A 113 14.96 -0.86 3.62
CA ARG A 113 16.10 0.04 3.34
C ARG A 113 15.67 1.33 2.65
N LEU A 114 14.66 1.26 1.77
CA LEU A 114 14.12 2.44 1.10
C LEU A 114 13.24 3.28 2.03
N ALA A 115 12.53 2.64 2.96
CA ALA A 115 11.80 3.34 4.01
C ALA A 115 12.75 4.17 4.90
N ALA A 116 13.96 3.68 5.19
CA ALA A 116 14.99 4.48 5.87
C ALA A 116 15.36 5.77 5.11
N GLY A 117 15.31 5.74 3.76
CA GLY A 117 15.48 6.94 2.93
C GLY A 117 14.40 8.01 3.13
N LEU A 118 13.26 7.66 3.74
CA LEU A 118 12.18 8.60 4.06
C LEU A 118 12.47 9.42 5.32
N GLU A 119 13.62 9.24 5.97
CA GLU A 119 14.10 10.12 7.05
C GLU A 119 14.13 11.59 6.62
N GLU A 120 14.35 11.86 5.33
CA GLU A 120 14.28 13.20 4.75
C GLU A 120 12.91 13.88 5.00
N ILE A 121 11.82 13.12 4.96
CA ILE A 121 10.44 13.61 5.10
C ILE A 121 9.78 13.24 6.43
N LEU A 122 10.38 12.36 7.21
CA LEU A 122 9.84 11.83 8.46
C LEU A 122 10.98 11.54 9.46
N PRO A 123 11.65 12.57 10.01
CA PRO A 123 12.83 12.37 10.84
C PRO A 123 12.48 11.79 12.22
N GLY A 124 13.34 10.90 12.72
CA GLY A 124 13.26 10.33 14.06
C GLY A 124 12.62 8.94 14.15
N PRO A 125 12.94 8.18 15.21
CA PRO A 125 12.69 6.74 15.29
C PRO A 125 11.20 6.36 15.17
N ASP A 126 10.32 7.07 15.87
CA ASP A 126 8.88 6.80 15.87
C ASP A 126 8.24 6.92 14.47
N ARG A 127 8.67 7.95 13.71
CA ARG A 127 8.18 8.17 12.35
C ARG A 127 8.77 7.18 11.36
N GLN A 128 10.02 6.78 11.57
CA GLN A 128 10.67 5.73 10.79
C GLN A 128 9.98 4.38 10.99
N TRP A 129 9.67 4.02 12.24
CA TRP A 129 8.87 2.83 12.55
C TRP A 129 7.49 2.89 11.88
N PHE A 130 6.81 4.04 11.95
CA PHE A 130 5.48 4.22 11.35
C PHE A 130 5.49 4.06 9.81
N ILE A 131 6.50 4.59 9.12
CA ILE A 131 6.56 4.53 7.66
C ILE A 131 7.03 3.17 7.14
N GLU A 132 7.95 2.50 7.83
CA GLU A 132 8.32 1.10 7.53
C GLU A 132 7.11 0.18 7.65
N ARG A 133 6.34 0.34 8.74
CA ARG A 133 5.06 -0.35 8.93
C ARG A 133 4.09 -0.06 7.78
N SER A 134 3.98 1.19 7.35
CA SER A 134 3.08 1.59 6.26
C SER A 134 3.44 0.94 4.92
N GLY A 135 4.72 0.73 4.65
CA GLY A 135 5.20 -0.03 3.49
C GLY A 135 4.73 -1.49 3.53
N CYS A 136 4.89 -2.17 4.67
CA CYS A 136 4.44 -3.56 4.84
C CYS A 136 2.92 -3.73 4.68
N ILE A 137 2.14 -2.71 5.06
CA ILE A 137 0.68 -2.74 4.93
C ILE A 137 0.25 -2.79 3.45
N HIS A 138 0.99 -2.15 2.54
CA HIS A 138 0.66 -2.15 1.11
C HIS A 138 0.57 -3.58 0.55
N ASP A 139 1.57 -4.42 0.83
CA ASP A 139 1.57 -5.83 0.41
C ASP A 139 0.39 -6.60 1.01
N LEU A 140 0.07 -6.34 2.27
CA LEU A 140 -1.08 -6.95 2.95
C LEU A 140 -2.42 -6.52 2.33
N LEU A 141 -2.50 -5.32 1.75
CA LEU A 141 -3.70 -4.86 1.06
C LEU A 141 -3.94 -5.58 -0.26
N HIS A 142 -2.93 -6.07 -0.97
CA HIS A 142 -3.16 -6.96 -2.12
C HIS A 142 -3.97 -8.19 -1.74
N VAL A 143 -3.57 -8.85 -0.64
CA VAL A 143 -4.28 -10.02 -0.11
C VAL A 143 -5.70 -9.64 0.32
N LEU A 144 -5.87 -8.57 1.12
CA LEU A 144 -7.20 -8.19 1.60
C LEU A 144 -8.15 -7.77 0.49
N THR A 145 -7.65 -7.05 -0.53
CA THR A 145 -8.46 -6.54 -1.62
C THR A 145 -8.67 -7.55 -2.74
N GLY A 146 -7.80 -8.57 -2.85
CA GLY A 146 -7.79 -9.56 -3.92
C GLY A 146 -7.25 -9.01 -5.25
N TYR A 147 -6.52 -7.90 -5.24
CA TYR A 147 -5.83 -7.39 -6.42
C TYR A 147 -4.43 -7.99 -6.49
N GLY A 148 -4.05 -8.51 -7.66
CA GLY A 148 -2.73 -9.09 -7.87
C GLY A 148 -1.60 -8.06 -7.78
N GLN A 149 -0.36 -8.57 -7.81
CA GLN A 149 0.87 -7.77 -7.84
C GLN A 149 1.41 -7.60 -9.27
N ASP A 150 0.60 -7.93 -10.28
CA ASP A 150 0.90 -7.59 -11.67
C ASP A 150 0.51 -6.13 -11.96
N TRP A 151 0.96 -5.59 -13.09
CA TRP A 151 0.78 -4.16 -13.41
C TRP A 151 -0.68 -3.68 -13.33
N ALA A 152 -1.63 -4.51 -13.79
CA ALA A 152 -3.06 -4.20 -13.71
C ALA A 152 -3.61 -4.32 -12.28
N GLY A 153 -3.13 -5.28 -11.51
CA GLY A 153 -3.43 -5.43 -10.08
C GLY A 153 -2.90 -4.27 -9.23
N GLU A 154 -1.67 -3.83 -9.46
CA GLU A 154 -1.08 -2.63 -8.86
C GLU A 154 -1.91 -1.38 -9.14
N THR A 155 -2.30 -1.20 -10.41
CA THR A 155 -3.20 -0.09 -10.80
C THR A 155 -4.52 -0.15 -10.02
N SER A 156 -5.05 -1.37 -9.81
CA SER A 156 -6.29 -1.61 -9.10
C SER A 156 -6.17 -1.31 -7.60
N LEU A 157 -5.04 -1.69 -6.98
CA LEU A 157 -4.75 -1.36 -5.59
C LEU A 157 -4.53 0.14 -5.40
N LEU A 158 -3.79 0.80 -6.29
CA LEU A 158 -3.62 2.26 -6.26
C LEU A 158 -4.96 3.00 -6.35
N ALA A 159 -5.91 2.51 -7.14
CA ALA A 159 -7.25 3.06 -7.18
C ALA A 159 -8.00 2.88 -5.84
N PHE A 160 -7.86 1.73 -5.19
CA PHE A 160 -8.39 1.47 -3.84
C PHE A 160 -7.74 2.40 -2.80
N ASP A 161 -6.41 2.50 -2.79
CA ASP A 161 -5.68 3.36 -1.87
C ASP A 161 -6.04 4.84 -2.05
N CYS A 162 -6.25 5.31 -3.28
CA CYS A 162 -6.76 6.66 -3.54
C CYS A 162 -8.19 6.86 -3.01
N GLY A 163 -8.97 5.79 -2.89
CA GLY A 163 -10.29 5.80 -2.25
C GLY A 163 -10.21 5.85 -0.74
N LEU A 164 -9.25 5.14 -0.15
CA LEU A 164 -8.99 5.10 1.28
C LEU A 164 -8.39 6.43 1.79
N GLU A 165 -7.30 6.86 1.16
CA GLU A 165 -6.54 8.06 1.52
C GLU A 165 -5.79 8.60 0.28
N PRO A 166 -6.32 9.67 -0.36
CA PRO A 166 -5.76 10.20 -1.59
C PRO A 166 -4.46 10.96 -1.32
N MET A 167 -3.33 10.27 -1.48
CA MET A 167 -2.01 10.90 -1.48
C MET A 167 -1.55 11.23 -2.89
N ARG A 168 -0.84 12.36 -3.05
CA ARG A 168 -0.28 12.78 -4.36
C ARG A 168 0.53 11.68 -5.06
N ALA A 169 1.40 10.98 -4.33
CA ALA A 169 2.21 9.89 -4.91
C ALA A 169 1.35 8.72 -5.41
N ARG A 170 0.32 8.32 -4.64
CA ARG A 170 -0.64 7.28 -5.04
C ARG A 170 -1.46 7.71 -6.27
N VAL A 171 -1.90 8.97 -6.32
CA VAL A 171 -2.64 9.51 -7.47
C VAL A 171 -1.77 9.54 -8.72
N VAL A 172 -0.52 10.00 -8.60
CA VAL A 172 0.43 10.00 -9.73
C VAL A 172 0.75 8.57 -10.18
N GLY A 173 0.96 7.65 -9.24
CA GLY A 173 1.15 6.22 -9.55
C GLY A 173 -0.04 5.62 -10.28
N LEU A 174 -1.27 5.87 -9.80
CA LEU A 174 -2.51 5.41 -10.44
C LEU A 174 -2.62 5.95 -11.87
N LEU A 175 -2.42 7.26 -12.06
CA LEU A 175 -2.48 7.86 -13.38
C LEU A 175 -1.40 7.27 -14.29
N GLY A 176 -0.16 7.13 -13.80
CA GLY A 176 0.96 6.61 -14.57
C GLY A 176 0.77 5.16 -15.01
N THR A 177 0.33 4.29 -14.11
CA THR A 177 0.09 2.87 -14.39
C THR A 177 -1.12 2.65 -15.31
N ALA A 178 -2.16 3.46 -15.17
CA ALA A 178 -3.36 3.38 -16.00
C ALA A 178 -3.17 3.92 -17.44
N LEU A 179 -2.08 4.62 -17.74
CA LEU A 179 -1.77 5.08 -19.12
C LEU A 179 -1.61 3.93 -20.12
N THR A 180 -1.20 2.74 -19.66
CA THR A 180 -1.04 1.56 -20.54
C THR A 180 -2.33 0.75 -20.69
N ALA A 181 -3.42 1.17 -20.03
CA ALA A 181 -4.65 0.40 -20.02
C ALA A 181 -5.43 0.50 -21.35
N PRO A 182 -6.13 -0.57 -21.75
CA PRO A 182 -7.00 -0.57 -22.94
C PRO A 182 -8.36 0.09 -22.62
N TRP A 183 -8.39 1.42 -22.61
CA TRP A 183 -9.61 2.20 -22.33
C TRP A 183 -10.72 2.00 -23.37
N TRP A 184 -10.36 1.57 -24.58
CA TRP A 184 -11.26 1.41 -25.71
C TRP A 184 -11.21 -0.02 -26.28
N PRO A 185 -12.34 -0.54 -26.79
CA PRO A 185 -13.70 0.00 -26.68
C PRO A 185 -14.30 -0.24 -25.28
N ASN A 186 -15.38 0.48 -24.95
CA ASN A 186 -16.28 0.24 -23.81
C ASN A 186 -15.86 0.68 -22.38
N PHE A 187 -14.74 1.39 -22.19
CA PHE A 187 -14.36 1.98 -20.88
C PHE A 187 -14.41 1.01 -19.69
N TRP A 188 -14.19 -0.28 -19.94
CA TRP A 188 -14.37 -1.33 -18.94
C TRP A 188 -13.34 -1.20 -17.81
N VAL A 189 -12.09 -0.82 -18.13
CA VAL A 189 -11.05 -0.50 -17.14
C VAL A 189 -11.47 0.68 -16.26
N HIS A 190 -12.00 1.77 -16.84
CA HIS A 190 -12.48 2.91 -16.06
C HIS A 190 -13.54 2.51 -15.03
N ARG A 191 -14.52 1.70 -15.45
CA ARG A 191 -15.57 1.22 -14.56
C ARG A 191 -15.01 0.32 -13.45
N PHE A 192 -14.01 -0.50 -13.77
CA PHE A 192 -13.30 -1.31 -12.78
C PHE A 192 -12.55 -0.44 -11.77
N LEU A 193 -11.70 0.48 -12.21
CA LEU A 193 -10.92 1.36 -11.33
C LEU A 193 -11.83 2.24 -10.46
N ARG A 194 -12.95 2.73 -11.00
CA ARG A 194 -13.97 3.43 -10.21
C ARG A 194 -14.55 2.56 -9.09
N ARG A 195 -14.83 1.28 -9.36
CA ARG A 195 -15.29 0.34 -8.33
C ARG A 195 -14.21 0.06 -7.29
N ALA A 196 -12.96 -0.09 -7.71
CA ALA A 196 -11.83 -0.24 -6.79
C ALA A 196 -11.70 0.97 -5.85
N TRP A 197 -11.80 2.19 -6.39
CA TRP A 197 -11.84 3.42 -5.61
C TRP A 197 -13.03 3.48 -4.64
N LEU A 198 -14.23 3.07 -5.09
CA LEU A 198 -15.41 3.02 -4.21
C LEU A 198 -15.24 2.00 -3.07
N ARG A 199 -14.59 0.85 -3.32
CA ARG A 199 -14.26 -0.13 -2.27
C ARG A 199 -13.35 0.51 -1.21
N GLY A 200 -12.29 1.21 -1.65
CA GLY A 200 -11.38 1.92 -0.75
C GLY A 200 -12.08 2.98 0.10
N LYS A 201 -12.96 3.77 -0.52
CA LYS A 201 -13.75 4.80 0.19
C LYS A 201 -14.69 4.22 1.27
N ARG A 202 -15.14 2.97 1.07
CA ARG A 202 -16.04 2.25 2.00
C ARG A 202 -15.28 1.49 3.09
N ALA A 203 -14.04 1.09 2.82
CA ALA A 203 -13.19 0.42 3.79
C ALA A 203 -12.96 1.27 5.04
N ARG A 204 -12.71 0.61 6.16
CA ARG A 204 -12.46 1.20 7.48
C ARG A 204 -11.22 0.55 8.05
N ILE A 205 -10.07 1.15 7.76
CA ILE A 205 -8.76 0.65 8.17
C ILE A 205 -8.12 1.70 9.07
N PRO A 206 -8.15 1.50 10.41
CA PRO A 206 -7.44 2.37 11.34
C PRO A 206 -5.93 2.32 11.07
N LEU A 207 -5.24 3.47 11.16
CA LEU A 207 -3.77 3.52 11.11
C LEU A 207 -3.16 2.77 12.31
N SER A 208 -3.87 2.69 13.44
CA SER A 208 -3.49 1.95 14.64
C SER A 208 -3.84 0.44 14.60
N TYR A 209 -4.30 -0.08 13.47
CA TYR A 209 -4.67 -1.49 13.35
C TYR A 209 -3.48 -2.44 13.63
N ARG A 210 -3.74 -3.50 14.39
CA ARG A 210 -2.72 -4.46 14.86
C ARG A 210 -2.57 -5.61 13.85
N TRP A 211 -1.83 -5.33 12.79
CA TRP A 211 -1.59 -6.23 11.66
C TRP A 211 -0.96 -7.57 12.07
N GLU A 212 0.00 -7.55 13.00
CA GLU A 212 0.71 -8.73 13.51
C GLU A 212 -0.24 -9.76 14.14
N GLU A 213 -1.26 -9.29 14.85
CA GLU A 213 -2.30 -10.13 15.44
C GLU A 213 -3.31 -10.58 14.38
N ALA A 214 -3.65 -9.68 13.45
CA ALA A 214 -4.60 -9.96 12.37
C ALA A 214 -4.14 -11.10 11.45
N LEU A 215 -2.82 -11.27 11.24
CA LEU A 215 -2.25 -12.34 10.42
C LEU A 215 -2.69 -13.74 10.88
N GLN A 216 -2.93 -13.92 12.18
CA GLN A 216 -3.33 -15.23 12.73
C GLN A 216 -4.83 -15.52 12.54
N ARG A 217 -5.63 -14.50 12.23
CA ARG A 217 -7.09 -14.59 12.14
C ARG A 217 -7.54 -15.06 10.76
N PRO A 218 -8.75 -15.63 10.64
CA PRO A 218 -9.33 -15.95 9.34
C PRO A 218 -9.41 -14.71 8.43
N LEU A 219 -8.98 -14.83 7.18
CA LEU A 219 -8.92 -13.71 6.23
C LEU A 219 -10.27 -13.00 6.07
N GLU A 220 -11.35 -13.77 5.95
CA GLU A 220 -12.71 -13.23 5.84
C GLU A 220 -13.14 -12.45 7.08
N SER A 221 -12.71 -12.85 8.28
CA SER A 221 -12.99 -12.09 9.50
C SER A 221 -12.28 -10.74 9.48
N VAL A 222 -11.04 -10.68 9.00
CA VAL A 222 -10.28 -9.43 8.87
C VAL A 222 -10.92 -8.51 7.82
N ARG A 223 -11.30 -9.05 6.65
CA ARG A 223 -12.03 -8.30 5.61
C ARG A 223 -13.33 -7.71 6.14
N LEU A 224 -14.11 -8.49 6.88
CA LEU A 224 -15.37 -8.05 7.48
C LEU A 224 -15.17 -6.93 8.50
N GLU A 225 -14.22 -7.09 9.41
CA GLU A 225 -13.88 -6.08 10.43
C GLU A 225 -13.47 -4.75 9.79
N LEU A 226 -12.63 -4.82 8.75
CA LEU A 226 -12.12 -3.65 8.04
C LEU A 226 -13.10 -3.09 6.99
N ALA A 227 -14.32 -3.63 6.92
CA ALA A 227 -15.34 -3.26 5.95
C ALA A 227 -14.84 -3.31 4.48
N ILE A 228 -13.96 -4.26 4.17
CA ILE A 228 -13.44 -4.47 2.81
C ILE A 228 -14.39 -5.41 2.08
N GLU A 229 -15.17 -4.83 1.16
CA GLU A 229 -16.11 -5.59 0.31
C GLU A 229 -15.37 -6.70 -0.47
N PRO A 230 -15.82 -7.96 -0.42
CA PRO A 230 -15.22 -9.07 -1.17
C PRO A 230 -15.06 -8.77 -2.66
N VAL A 231 -13.92 -9.17 -3.23
CA VAL A 231 -13.55 -8.84 -4.62
C VAL A 231 -14.57 -9.36 -5.64
N ALA A 232 -15.11 -10.56 -5.42
CA ALA A 232 -16.09 -11.19 -6.29
C ALA A 232 -17.42 -10.41 -6.35
N LEU A 233 -17.80 -9.73 -5.26
CA LEU A 233 -19.00 -8.89 -5.21
C LEU A 233 -18.79 -7.57 -5.93
N ALA A 234 -17.64 -6.92 -5.68
CA ALA A 234 -17.32 -5.65 -6.32
C ALA A 234 -17.07 -5.80 -7.83
N HIS A 235 -16.45 -6.92 -8.23
CA HIS A 235 -16.01 -7.19 -9.60
C HIS A 235 -16.49 -8.57 -10.07
N PRO A 236 -17.80 -8.72 -10.38
CA PRO A 236 -18.37 -10.01 -10.78
C PRO A 236 -17.86 -10.52 -12.13
N GLN A 237 -17.19 -9.67 -12.92
CA GLN A 237 -16.55 -10.05 -14.18
C GLN A 237 -15.16 -10.70 -13.99
N GLY A 238 -14.63 -10.74 -12.75
CA GLY A 238 -13.26 -11.11 -12.46
C GLY A 238 -12.38 -9.90 -12.13
N ILE A 239 -11.09 -10.15 -11.85
CA ILE A 239 -10.09 -9.13 -11.51
C ILE A 239 -9.30 -8.71 -12.75
N LEU A 240 -8.79 -7.47 -12.76
CA LEU A 240 -7.85 -7.05 -13.81
C LEU A 240 -6.51 -7.74 -13.61
N ALA A 241 -5.99 -8.30 -14.69
CA ALA A 241 -4.64 -8.85 -14.78
C ALA A 241 -4.01 -8.42 -16.11
N GLY A 242 -2.69 -8.25 -16.13
CA GLY A 242 -1.93 -7.74 -17.27
C GLY A 242 -0.63 -7.09 -16.83
N GLY A 243 0.36 -7.13 -17.72
CA GLY A 243 1.65 -6.47 -17.53
C GLY A 243 1.66 -5.05 -18.10
N GLN A 244 2.78 -4.34 -17.92
CA GLN A 244 2.94 -3.00 -18.47
C GLN A 244 2.80 -2.95 -20.00
N THR A 245 3.35 -3.95 -20.68
CA THR A 245 3.34 -4.10 -22.15
C THR A 245 2.44 -5.24 -22.63
N LEU A 246 1.93 -6.07 -21.71
CA LEU A 246 1.04 -7.19 -22.00
C LEU A 246 -0.42 -6.74 -21.96
N PRO A 247 -1.30 -7.36 -22.76
CA PRO A 247 -2.71 -6.98 -22.79
C PRO A 247 -3.37 -7.22 -21.45
N TRP A 248 -4.21 -6.28 -21.04
CA TRP A 248 -5.01 -6.41 -19.83
C TRP A 248 -6.25 -7.24 -20.12
N ARG A 249 -6.67 -8.04 -19.15
CA ARG A 249 -7.82 -8.93 -19.26
C ARG A 249 -8.49 -9.10 -17.90
N TYR A 250 -9.72 -9.63 -17.93
CA TYR A 250 -10.31 -10.22 -16.74
C TYR A 250 -9.68 -11.60 -16.50
N ALA A 251 -9.16 -11.80 -15.29
CA ALA A 251 -8.81 -13.11 -14.75
C ALA A 251 -9.85 -13.52 -13.70
N ALA A 252 -9.98 -14.83 -13.47
CA ALA A 252 -10.79 -15.30 -12.36
C ALA A 252 -10.23 -14.71 -11.05
N SER A 253 -11.10 -14.25 -10.16
CA SER A 253 -10.68 -13.97 -8.79
C SER A 253 -10.22 -15.30 -8.20
N SER A 254 -8.96 -15.38 -7.78
CA SER A 254 -8.48 -16.48 -6.94
C SER A 254 -9.29 -16.42 -5.64
N ASN A 255 -10.37 -17.20 -5.58
CA ASN A 255 -11.03 -17.50 -4.32
C ASN A 255 -10.09 -18.42 -3.55
N ALA A 256 -9.31 -17.85 -2.65
CA ALA A 256 -8.63 -18.56 -1.57
C ALA A 256 -8.84 -17.76 -0.28
#